data_AF-A0A480ZBY8-F1
#
_entry.id   AF-A0A480ZBY8-F1
#
_cell.length_a   1.000
_cell.length_b   1.000
_cell.length_c   1.000
_cell.angle_alpha   90.00
_cell.angle_beta   90.00
_cell.angle_gamma   90.00
#
_symmetry.space_group_name_H-M   'P 1'
#
loop_
_entity.id
_entity.type
_entity.pdbx_description
1 polymer ?
#
loop_
_entity_poly.entity_id
_entity_poly.type
_entity_poly.pdbx_seq_one_letter_code
_entity_poly.pdbx_strand_id
1 'polypeptide(L)'
;MAARRSAAHERDRERPRAPATGNDQVHSWTLVTSQALDTAWRVAKGSVTLAVSLLVATLYYFRRLHVYLGHRLKWWIGYLQRKFKRNLSVEAEVDLLSYCAREWKGETPRAKLMRKAYEELFWRRHIKCVRQVRRDNYDALRSVLFQIFSQGLSFPSWMKEKDIVKLPEKLLFSQGCNWIQQYSFGPEKYTGSNVFGKLRKCVELLKAQVSL
;
A
#
# COMPACT_ATOMS: atom_id res chain seq x y z
N MET A 1 -97.88 -28.93 69.31
CA MET A 1 -96.99 -28.43 68.24
C MET A 1 -95.90 -27.58 68.88
N ALA A 2 -94.62 -27.91 68.61
CA ALA A 2 -93.41 -27.05 68.65
C ALA A 2 -93.06 -26.28 69.95
N ALA A 3 -91.82 -26.04 70.38
CA ALA A 3 -90.49 -26.47 69.98
C ALA A 3 -89.47 -26.07 71.08
N ARG A 4 -88.54 -26.98 71.39
CA ARG A 4 -87.08 -26.82 71.53
C ARG A 4 -86.49 -25.41 71.83
N ARG A 5 -85.69 -25.27 72.90
CA ARG A 5 -84.21 -25.15 72.85
C ARG A 5 -83.53 -24.82 74.20
N SER A 6 -82.47 -25.58 74.48
CA SER A 6 -81.33 -25.41 75.39
C SER A 6 -80.53 -24.12 75.08
N ALA A 7 -79.56 -23.60 75.85
CA ALA A 7 -78.71 -24.07 76.95
C ALA A 7 -78.07 -22.83 77.62
N ALA A 8 -77.57 -22.96 78.86
CA ALA A 8 -76.63 -22.01 79.43
C ALA A 8 -75.63 -22.76 80.33
N HIS A 9 -74.38 -22.89 79.84
CA HIS A 9 -73.25 -23.21 80.71
C HIS A 9 -71.98 -22.60 80.12
N GLU A 10 -71.48 -21.56 80.79
CA GLU A 10 -70.18 -20.95 80.54
C GLU A 10 -69.44 -20.87 81.87
N ARG A 11 -68.31 -21.57 81.97
CA ARG A 11 -67.13 -21.09 82.72
C ARG A 11 -65.85 -21.84 82.37
N ASP A 12 -64.80 -21.02 82.23
CA ASP A 12 -63.36 -21.23 82.40
C ASP A 12 -62.53 -22.05 81.38
N ARG A 13 -61.66 -21.35 80.65
CA ARG A 13 -60.23 -21.19 81.05
C ARG A 13 -59.45 -20.28 80.08
N GLU A 14 -58.81 -19.25 80.65
CA GLU A 14 -57.77 -18.44 80.01
C GLU A 14 -56.47 -19.24 79.75
N ARG A 15 -55.80 -18.93 78.64
CA ARG A 15 -54.38 -19.28 78.36
C ARG A 15 -53.65 -18.01 77.90
N PRO A 16 -52.45 -17.70 78.42
CA PRO A 16 -51.73 -16.49 78.03
C PRO A 16 -50.96 -16.70 76.72
N ARG A 17 -51.05 -15.73 75.79
CA ARG A 17 -50.22 -15.64 74.58
C ARG A 17 -48.94 -14.83 74.87
N ALA A 18 -47.79 -15.43 74.55
CA ALA A 18 -46.48 -14.77 74.58
C ALA A 18 -46.29 -13.77 73.42
N PRO A 19 -45.40 -12.77 73.53
CA PRO A 19 -45.29 -11.68 72.57
C PRO A 19 -44.48 -12.05 71.32
N ALA A 20 -45.00 -11.69 70.15
CA ALA A 20 -44.35 -11.86 68.85
C ALA A 20 -43.40 -10.69 68.54
N THR A 21 -42.26 -10.61 69.22
CA THR A 21 -41.25 -9.54 68.98
C THR A 21 -40.05 -10.00 68.14
N GLY A 22 -39.98 -11.29 67.78
CA GLY A 22 -38.86 -11.84 66.99
C GLY A 22 -39.01 -11.78 65.47
N ASN A 23 -40.23 -11.64 64.94
CA ASN A 23 -40.46 -11.81 63.51
C ASN A 23 -40.25 -10.50 62.70
N ASP A 24 -40.60 -9.35 63.29
CA ASP A 24 -40.56 -8.05 62.59
C ASP A 24 -39.12 -7.55 62.39
N GLN A 25 -38.23 -7.84 63.33
CA GLN A 25 -36.81 -7.45 63.22
C GLN A 25 -36.10 -8.27 62.14
N VAL A 26 -36.37 -9.58 62.05
CA VAL A 26 -35.80 -10.46 61.01
C VAL A 26 -36.34 -10.08 59.63
N HIS A 27 -37.63 -9.74 59.51
CA HIS A 27 -38.20 -9.21 58.27
C HIS A 27 -37.63 -7.84 57.87
N SER A 28 -37.31 -6.97 58.84
CA SER A 28 -36.66 -5.68 58.57
C SER A 28 -35.23 -5.84 58.06
N TRP A 29 -34.42 -6.69 58.70
CA TRP A 29 -33.04 -6.95 58.27
C TRP A 29 -32.97 -7.61 56.89
N THR A 30 -33.85 -8.57 56.61
CA THR A 30 -33.92 -9.23 55.30
C THR A 30 -34.35 -8.26 54.19
N LEU A 31 -35.28 -7.33 54.47
CA LEU A 31 -35.69 -6.29 53.54
C LEU A 31 -34.55 -5.30 53.26
N VAL A 32 -33.84 -4.84 54.28
CA VAL A 32 -32.71 -3.90 54.12
C VAL A 32 -31.56 -4.54 53.33
N THR A 33 -31.23 -5.81 53.62
CA THR A 33 -30.18 -6.51 52.86
C THR A 33 -30.56 -6.76 51.41
N SER A 34 -31.84 -7.06 51.13
CA SER A 34 -32.30 -7.28 49.75
C SER A 34 -32.35 -5.97 48.96
N GLN A 35 -32.73 -4.86 49.57
CA GLN A 35 -32.68 -3.53 48.96
C GLN A 35 -31.24 -3.06 48.70
N ALA A 36 -30.32 -3.29 49.64
CA ALA A 36 -28.90 -2.98 49.46
C ALA A 36 -28.25 -3.82 48.35
N LEU A 37 -28.60 -5.10 48.25
CA LEU A 37 -28.13 -5.98 47.18
C LEU A 37 -28.70 -5.59 45.82
N ASP A 38 -29.99 -5.25 45.73
CA ASP A 38 -30.62 -4.84 44.47
C ASP A 38 -30.08 -3.50 43.96
N THR A 39 -29.85 -2.54 44.86
CA THR A 39 -29.21 -1.26 44.50
C THR A 39 -27.76 -1.45 44.07
N ALA A 40 -26.96 -2.26 44.79
CA ALA A 40 -25.60 -2.61 44.39
C ALA A 40 -25.56 -3.33 43.02
N TRP A 41 -26.50 -4.24 42.77
CA TRP A 41 -26.64 -4.95 41.49
C TRP A 41 -26.99 -4.01 40.34
N ARG A 42 -27.90 -3.05 40.55
CA ARG A 42 -28.24 -2.03 39.55
C ARG A 42 -27.04 -1.13 39.23
N VAL A 43 -26.28 -0.71 40.24
CA VAL A 43 -25.07 0.10 40.05
C VAL A 43 -24.00 -0.68 39.29
N ALA A 44 -23.73 -1.92 39.67
CA ALA A 44 -22.78 -2.80 38.99
C ALA A 44 -23.18 -3.07 37.53
N LYS A 45 -24.48 -3.31 37.27
CA LYS A 45 -25.00 -3.47 35.91
C LYS A 45 -24.86 -2.19 35.10
N GLY A 46 -25.13 -1.02 35.70
CA GLY A 46 -24.93 0.29 35.08
C GLY A 46 -23.46 0.55 34.72
N SER A 47 -22.54 0.28 35.64
CA SER A 47 -21.10 0.46 35.41
C SER A 47 -20.56 -0.48 34.32
N VAL A 48 -21.00 -1.75 34.32
CA VAL A 48 -20.64 -2.70 33.26
C VAL A 48 -21.19 -2.25 31.90
N THR A 49 -22.43 -1.77 31.86
CA THR A 49 -23.04 -1.27 30.60
C THR A 49 -22.28 -0.07 30.06
N LEU A 50 -21.89 0.88 30.93
CA LEU A 50 -21.07 2.03 30.55
C LEU A 50 -19.68 1.59 30.07
N ALA A 51 -19.00 0.68 30.78
CA ALA A 51 -17.70 0.16 30.37
C ALA A 51 -17.76 -0.53 29.01
N VAL A 52 -18.77 -1.37 28.77
CA VAL A 52 -19.00 -2.03 27.47
C VAL A 52 -19.27 -1.00 26.39
N SER A 53 -20.11 0.01 26.64
CA SER A 53 -20.40 1.07 25.67
C SER A 53 -19.14 1.87 25.28
N LEU A 54 -18.27 2.13 26.25
CA LEU A 54 -17.03 2.86 26.05
C LEU A 54 -16.03 2.02 25.25
N LEU A 55 -15.90 0.73 25.57
CA LEU A 55 -15.09 -0.21 24.78
C LEU A 55 -15.59 -0.32 23.33
N VAL A 56 -16.91 -0.40 23.11
CA VAL A 56 -17.49 -0.44 21.76
C VAL A 56 -17.20 0.85 20.99
N ALA A 57 -17.34 2.01 21.62
CA ALA A 57 -17.02 3.31 21.01
C ALA A 57 -15.54 3.41 20.65
N THR A 58 -14.66 2.97 21.54
CA THR A 58 -13.21 2.92 21.31
C THR A 58 -12.86 1.99 20.15
N LEU A 59 -13.43 0.78 20.09
CA LEU A 59 -13.24 -0.16 18.98
C LEU A 59 -13.74 0.42 17.65
N TYR A 60 -14.89 1.09 17.66
CA TYR A 60 -15.42 1.76 16.47
C TYR A 60 -14.49 2.88 15.98
N TYR A 61 -13.96 3.69 16.90
CA TYR A 61 -13.00 4.73 16.58
C TYR A 61 -11.71 4.16 15.99
N PHE A 62 -11.14 3.12 16.61
CA PHE A 62 -9.95 2.44 16.09
C PHE A 62 -10.19 1.84 14.71
N ARG A 63 -11.36 1.21 14.48
CA ARG A 63 -11.71 0.66 13.17
C ARG A 63 -11.82 1.77 12.11
N ARG A 64 -12.45 2.88 12.44
CA ARG A 64 -12.56 4.06 11.55
C ARG A 64 -11.19 4.66 11.26
N LEU A 65 -10.33 4.77 12.27
CA LEU A 65 -8.96 5.26 12.14
C LEU A 65 -8.15 4.33 11.23
N HIS A 66 -8.24 3.01 11.40
CA HIS A 66 -7.54 2.04 10.56
C HIS A 66 -7.98 2.11 9.09
N VAL A 67 -9.28 2.31 8.83
CA VAL A 67 -9.79 2.53 7.46
C VAL A 67 -9.26 3.84 6.88
N TYR A 68 -9.24 4.92 7.66
CA TYR A 68 -8.71 6.22 7.23
C TYR A 68 -7.21 6.16 6.92
N LEU A 69 -6.41 5.54 7.81
CA LEU A 69 -4.99 5.31 7.56
C LEU A 69 -4.77 4.42 6.35
N GLY A 70 -5.53 3.34 6.19
CA GLY A 70 -5.46 2.46 5.02
C GLY A 70 -5.73 3.21 3.72
N HIS A 71 -6.74 4.08 3.69
CA HIS A 71 -7.04 4.92 2.54
C HIS A 71 -5.93 5.93 2.25
N ARG A 72 -5.42 6.64 3.27
CA ARG A 72 -4.28 7.56 3.09
C ARG A 72 -3.03 6.82 2.61
N LEU A 73 -2.72 5.66 3.17
CA LEU A 73 -1.57 4.86 2.77
C LEU A 73 -1.70 4.40 1.32
N LYS A 74 -2.87 3.89 0.91
CA LYS A 74 -3.14 3.50 -0.48
C LYS A 74 -3.01 4.67 -1.44
N TRP A 75 -3.49 5.86 -1.04
CA TRP A 75 -3.34 7.08 -1.83
C TRP A 75 -1.87 7.51 -1.95
N TRP A 76 -1.10 7.48 -0.85
CA TRP A 76 0.33 7.80 -0.83
C TRP A 76 1.15 6.81 -1.66
N ILE A 77 0.88 5.50 -1.53
CA ILE A 77 1.50 4.46 -2.36
C ILE A 77 1.17 4.73 -3.83
N GLY A 78 -0.09 5.00 -4.17
CA GLY A 78 -0.49 5.31 -5.53
C GLY A 78 0.10 6.62 -6.07
N TYR A 79 0.33 7.63 -5.22
CA TYR A 79 1.03 8.86 -5.60
C TYR A 79 2.51 8.58 -5.87
N LEU A 80 3.18 7.88 -4.95
CA LEU A 80 4.59 7.50 -5.09
C LEU A 80 4.79 6.63 -6.32
N GLN A 81 3.99 5.58 -6.50
CA GLN A 81 4.01 4.75 -7.69
C GLN A 81 3.82 5.58 -8.96
N ARG A 82 2.87 6.53 -9.00
CA ARG A 82 2.71 7.41 -10.17
C ARG A 82 3.91 8.33 -10.40
N LYS A 83 4.48 8.89 -9.34
CA LYS A 83 5.65 9.79 -9.40
C LYS A 83 6.89 9.03 -9.87
N PHE A 84 7.18 7.87 -9.30
CA PHE A 84 8.32 7.03 -9.68
C PHE A 84 8.14 6.37 -11.04
N LYS A 85 6.94 5.85 -11.36
CA LYS A 85 6.66 5.23 -12.66
C LYS A 85 6.79 6.21 -13.82
N ARG A 86 6.42 7.48 -13.62
CA ARG A 86 6.60 8.54 -14.64
C ARG A 86 8.06 8.99 -14.80
N ASN A 87 8.92 8.71 -13.83
CA ASN A 87 10.33 9.10 -13.88
C ASN A 87 11.23 7.99 -14.46
N LEU A 88 10.71 6.77 -14.64
CA LEU A 88 11.45 5.69 -15.27
C LEU A 88 11.52 5.91 -16.79
N SER A 89 12.73 5.99 -17.32
CA SER A 89 12.97 6.14 -18.75
C SER A 89 12.76 4.84 -19.53
N VAL A 90 12.86 3.70 -18.83
CA VAL A 90 12.45 2.36 -19.25
C VAL A 90 11.48 1.86 -18.20
N GLU A 91 10.23 1.60 -18.58
CA GLU A 91 9.18 1.20 -17.66
C GLU A 91 9.40 -0.20 -17.06
N ALA A 92 8.66 -0.49 -15.99
CA ALA A 92 8.61 -1.82 -15.42
C ALA A 92 8.10 -2.85 -16.44
N GLU A 93 8.54 -4.08 -16.23
CA GLU A 93 8.18 -5.21 -17.06
C GLU A 93 6.69 -5.53 -16.97
N VAL A 94 6.09 -5.79 -18.12
CA VAL A 94 4.70 -6.20 -18.25
C VAL A 94 4.60 -7.41 -19.17
N ASP A 95 3.63 -8.29 -18.90
CA ASP A 95 3.33 -9.42 -19.78
C ASP A 95 3.06 -8.95 -21.22
N LEU A 96 3.66 -9.64 -22.18
CA LEU A 96 3.68 -9.25 -23.60
C LEU A 96 2.27 -9.24 -24.20
N LEU A 97 1.47 -10.25 -23.91
CA LEU A 97 0.11 -10.37 -24.45
C LEU A 97 -0.83 -9.34 -23.80
N SER A 98 -0.68 -9.11 -22.50
CA SER A 98 -1.40 -8.06 -21.76
C SER A 98 -1.08 -6.67 -22.29
N TYR A 99 0.19 -6.39 -22.61
CA TYR A 99 0.60 -5.16 -23.27
C TYR A 99 -0.05 -5.03 -24.65
N CYS A 100 0.04 -6.10 -25.47
CA CYS A 100 -0.52 -6.12 -26.82
C CYS A 100 -2.04 -5.88 -26.82
N ALA A 101 -2.79 -6.54 -25.93
CA ALA A 101 -4.23 -6.36 -25.80
C ALA A 101 -4.63 -4.93 -25.39
N ARG A 102 -3.78 -4.24 -24.61
CA ARG A 102 -4.01 -2.86 -24.19
C ARG A 102 -3.66 -1.84 -25.27
N GLU A 103 -2.56 -2.03 -26.00
CA GLU A 103 -2.06 -1.08 -26.99
C GLU A 103 -2.79 -1.23 -28.35
N TRP A 104 -3.00 -2.46 -28.80
CA TRP A 104 -3.53 -2.77 -30.15
C TRP A 104 -5.00 -3.16 -30.13
N LYS A 105 -5.85 -2.21 -29.76
CA LYS A 105 -7.32 -2.37 -29.71
C LYS A 105 -7.99 -2.19 -31.08
N GLY A 106 -9.19 -2.77 -31.22
CA GLY A 106 -10.05 -2.60 -32.38
C GLY A 106 -9.68 -3.48 -33.58
N GLU A 107 -10.41 -3.30 -34.69
CA GLU A 107 -10.41 -4.21 -35.83
C GLU A 107 -9.64 -3.69 -37.06
N THR A 108 -8.84 -2.64 -36.90
CA THR A 108 -8.04 -2.10 -38.01
C THR A 108 -7.05 -3.17 -38.53
N PRO A 109 -6.74 -3.20 -39.84
CA PRO A 109 -5.77 -4.14 -40.40
C PRO A 109 -4.41 -4.09 -39.68
N ARG A 110 -3.95 -2.88 -39.31
CA ARG A 110 -2.73 -2.67 -38.54
C ARG A 110 -2.80 -3.30 -37.14
N ALA A 111 -3.89 -3.10 -36.40
CA ALA A 111 -4.03 -3.70 -35.07
C ALA A 111 -4.06 -5.23 -35.15
N LYS A 112 -4.78 -5.81 -36.14
CA LYS A 112 -4.80 -7.26 -36.38
C LYS A 112 -3.41 -7.81 -36.68
N LEU A 113 -2.65 -7.13 -37.55
CA LEU A 113 -1.29 -7.53 -37.89
C LEU A 113 -0.36 -7.47 -36.68
N MET A 114 -0.40 -6.39 -35.91
CA MET A 114 0.43 -6.23 -34.72
C MET A 114 0.11 -7.30 -33.67
N ARG A 115 -1.17 -7.61 -33.42
CA ARG A 115 -1.56 -8.70 -32.50
C ARG A 115 -0.93 -10.04 -32.89
N LYS A 116 -1.02 -10.41 -34.17
CA LYS A 116 -0.37 -11.63 -34.69
C LYS A 116 1.15 -11.60 -34.51
N ALA A 117 1.80 -10.46 -34.74
CA ALA A 117 3.25 -10.33 -34.54
C ALA A 117 3.64 -10.52 -33.07
N TYR A 118 2.90 -9.93 -32.12
CA TYR A 118 3.14 -10.12 -30.68
C TYR A 118 2.87 -11.56 -30.23
N GLU A 119 1.83 -12.21 -30.75
CA GLU A 119 1.56 -13.64 -30.53
C GLU A 119 2.72 -14.50 -31.05
N GLU A 120 3.27 -14.18 -32.22
CA GLU A 120 4.43 -14.88 -32.78
C GLU A 120 5.66 -14.73 -31.88
N LEU A 121 5.96 -13.52 -31.40
CA LEU A 121 7.04 -13.27 -30.45
C LEU A 121 6.85 -14.08 -29.16
N PHE A 122 5.62 -14.20 -28.66
CA PHE A 122 5.31 -14.94 -27.44
C PHE A 122 5.45 -16.46 -27.60
N TRP A 123 4.92 -17.01 -28.69
CA TRP A 123 4.85 -18.45 -28.91
C TRP A 123 6.10 -19.02 -29.56
N ARG A 124 6.66 -18.35 -30.58
CA ARG A 124 7.81 -18.86 -31.35
C ARG A 124 9.16 -18.39 -30.81
N ARG A 125 9.24 -17.15 -30.32
CA ARG A 125 10.48 -16.57 -29.76
C ARG A 125 10.53 -16.65 -28.24
N HIS A 126 9.48 -17.16 -27.60
CA HIS A 126 9.36 -17.31 -26.15
C HIS A 126 9.57 -16.01 -25.37
N ILE A 127 9.30 -14.85 -25.97
CA ILE A 127 9.38 -13.56 -25.31
C ILE A 127 8.13 -13.39 -24.45
N LYS A 128 8.28 -13.40 -23.12
CA LYS A 128 7.13 -13.37 -22.20
C LYS A 128 6.74 -11.97 -21.77
N CYS A 129 7.69 -11.04 -21.76
CA CYS A 129 7.47 -9.72 -21.23
C CYS A 129 8.10 -8.65 -22.11
N VAL A 130 7.63 -7.41 -21.92
CA VAL A 130 8.14 -6.21 -22.58
C VAL A 130 8.27 -5.08 -21.57
N ARG A 131 9.28 -4.22 -21.78
CA ARG A 131 9.45 -2.95 -21.07
C ARG A 131 9.26 -1.82 -22.07
N GLN A 132 8.34 -0.91 -21.78
CA GLN A 132 8.13 0.25 -22.64
C GLN A 132 9.25 1.27 -22.42
N VAL A 133 9.88 1.73 -23.50
CA VAL A 133 10.94 2.73 -23.45
C VAL A 133 10.34 4.10 -23.74
N ARG A 134 10.74 5.12 -22.97
CA ARG A 134 10.30 6.51 -23.17
C ARG A 134 10.58 6.94 -24.61
N ARG A 135 9.54 7.43 -25.28
CA ARG A 135 9.59 7.91 -26.67
C ARG A 135 10.08 9.36 -26.72
N ASP A 136 11.39 9.53 -26.72
CA ASP A 136 12.07 10.80 -27.03
C ASP A 136 13.19 10.53 -28.05
N ASN A 137 13.95 11.56 -28.43
CA ASN A 137 15.03 11.43 -29.43
C ASN A 137 16.18 10.50 -29.00
N TYR A 138 16.14 9.92 -27.81
CA TYR A 138 17.12 8.98 -27.28
C TYR A 138 16.53 7.57 -27.06
N ASP A 139 15.32 7.27 -27.53
CA ASP A 139 14.65 5.98 -27.29
C ASP A 139 15.45 4.77 -27.78
N ALA A 140 16.06 4.84 -28.96
CA ALA A 140 16.91 3.79 -29.50
C ALA A 140 18.18 3.60 -28.67
N LEU A 141 18.90 4.69 -28.37
CA LEU A 141 20.11 4.66 -27.53
C LEU A 141 19.80 4.11 -26.14
N ARG A 142 18.69 4.53 -25.54
CA ARG A 142 18.22 4.08 -24.24
C ARG A 142 17.88 2.59 -24.27
N SER A 143 17.20 2.12 -25.30
CA SER A 143 16.85 0.71 -25.46
C SER A 143 18.11 -0.16 -25.51
N VAL A 144 19.08 0.23 -26.34
CA VAL A 144 20.33 -0.52 -26.52
C VAL A 144 21.18 -0.50 -25.25
N LEU A 145 21.41 0.67 -24.66
CA LEU A 145 22.21 0.80 -23.43
C LEU A 145 21.58 0.06 -22.25
N PHE A 146 20.25 0.12 -22.11
CA PHE A 146 19.56 -0.62 -21.06
C PHE A 146 19.79 -2.13 -21.20
N GLN A 147 19.73 -2.68 -22.42
CA GLN A 147 20.01 -4.10 -22.65
C GLN A 147 21.46 -4.45 -22.34
N ILE A 148 22.43 -3.63 -22.79
CA ILE A 148 23.85 -3.83 -22.50
C ILE A 148 24.11 -3.89 -20.98
N PHE A 149 23.61 -2.91 -20.22
CA PHE A 149 23.84 -2.84 -18.78
C PHE A 149 23.08 -3.92 -18.02
N SER A 150 21.80 -4.17 -18.36
CA SER A 150 21.00 -5.18 -17.65
C SER A 150 21.47 -6.62 -17.87
N GLN A 151 22.13 -6.89 -19.01
CA GLN A 151 22.71 -8.20 -19.32
C GLN A 151 24.19 -8.32 -18.93
N GLY A 152 24.82 -7.25 -18.44
CA GLY A 152 26.24 -7.24 -18.07
C GLY A 152 27.17 -7.50 -19.26
N LEU A 153 26.81 -6.99 -20.46
CA LEU A 153 27.64 -7.20 -21.65
C LEU A 153 28.95 -6.41 -21.51
N SER A 154 30.07 -7.10 -21.69
CA SER A 154 31.40 -6.49 -21.61
C SER A 154 31.70 -5.59 -22.81
N PHE A 155 32.70 -4.72 -22.66
CA PHE A 155 33.18 -3.90 -23.76
C PHE A 155 33.62 -4.72 -24.98
N PRO A 156 33.34 -4.23 -26.21
CA PRO A 156 33.86 -4.84 -27.42
C PRO A 156 35.39 -4.71 -27.47
N SER A 157 36.06 -5.61 -28.21
CA SER A 157 37.54 -5.71 -28.27
C SER A 157 38.22 -4.38 -28.61
N TRP A 158 37.74 -3.67 -29.64
CA TRP A 158 38.30 -2.38 -30.07
C TRP A 158 38.28 -1.31 -28.98
N MET A 159 37.35 -1.43 -28.03
CA MET A 159 37.13 -0.51 -26.93
C MET A 159 37.93 -0.92 -25.67
N LYS A 160 38.37 -2.18 -25.59
CA LYS A 160 39.33 -2.67 -24.59
C LYS A 160 40.77 -2.31 -24.98
N GLU A 161 41.10 -2.44 -26.27
CA GLU A 161 42.43 -2.17 -26.81
C GLU A 161 42.77 -0.66 -26.83
N LYS A 162 41.76 0.19 -27.03
CA LYS A 162 41.91 1.64 -27.01
C LYS A 162 41.38 2.17 -25.70
N ASP A 163 42.17 2.98 -24.99
CA ASP A 163 41.63 3.72 -23.84
C ASP A 163 40.59 4.73 -24.33
N ILE A 164 39.32 4.37 -24.17
CA ILE A 164 38.14 5.12 -24.63
C ILE A 164 38.17 6.56 -24.11
N VAL A 165 38.70 6.76 -22.90
CA VAL A 165 38.79 8.07 -22.25
C VAL A 165 39.72 9.01 -23.00
N LYS A 166 40.67 8.47 -23.77
CA LYS A 166 41.56 9.23 -24.66
C LYS A 166 40.96 9.49 -26.04
N LEU A 167 39.77 8.96 -26.35
CA LEU A 167 39.12 9.19 -27.64
C LEU A 167 38.79 10.68 -27.87
N PRO A 168 38.23 11.42 -26.89
CA PRO A 168 38.02 12.86 -27.05
C PRO A 168 39.33 13.63 -27.28
N GLU A 169 40.43 13.23 -26.64
CA GLU A 169 41.76 13.82 -26.85
C GLU A 169 42.22 13.57 -28.29
N LYS A 170 42.14 12.32 -28.76
CA LYS A 170 42.51 11.97 -30.13
C LYS A 170 41.69 12.76 -31.15
N LEU A 171 40.37 12.86 -30.98
CA LEU A 171 39.51 13.60 -31.91
C LEU A 171 39.85 15.09 -31.99
N LEU A 172 40.23 15.72 -30.87
CA LEU A 172 40.64 17.13 -30.85
C LEU A 172 42.04 17.36 -31.41
N PHE A 173 43.02 16.60 -30.93
CA PHE A 173 44.43 16.87 -31.19
C PHE A 173 44.92 16.24 -32.51
N SER A 174 44.40 15.08 -32.93
CA SER A 174 44.90 14.40 -34.12
C SER A 174 44.21 14.79 -35.42
N GLN A 175 43.05 15.46 -35.35
CA GLN A 175 42.29 15.85 -36.54
C GLN A 175 42.13 17.37 -36.72
N GLY A 176 42.70 18.22 -35.84
CA GLY A 176 42.60 19.69 -35.95
C GLY A 176 41.14 20.18 -35.92
N CYS A 177 40.26 19.42 -35.28
CA CYS A 177 38.82 19.50 -35.49
C CYS A 177 38.16 20.54 -34.59
N ASN A 178 38.25 21.81 -34.98
CA ASN A 178 37.46 22.88 -34.33
C ASN A 178 35.95 22.64 -34.40
N TRP A 179 35.47 21.80 -35.35
CA TRP A 179 34.05 21.44 -35.44
C TRP A 179 33.51 20.75 -34.20
N ILE A 180 34.34 20.00 -33.46
CA ILE A 180 33.84 19.28 -32.27
C ILE A 180 33.47 20.26 -31.16
N GLN A 181 34.01 21.49 -31.16
CA GLN A 181 33.58 22.55 -30.24
C GLN A 181 32.15 23.03 -30.51
N GLN A 182 31.55 22.66 -31.65
CA GLN A 182 30.14 22.93 -31.95
C GLN A 182 29.19 21.87 -31.38
N TYR A 183 29.72 20.83 -30.72
CA TYR A 183 28.89 19.77 -30.15
C TYR A 183 27.99 20.31 -29.03
N SER A 184 26.67 20.18 -29.23
CA SER A 184 25.66 20.88 -28.44
C SER A 184 25.05 20.05 -27.31
N PHE A 185 25.43 18.78 -27.14
CA PHE A 185 24.91 17.88 -26.10
C PHE A 185 23.37 17.77 -26.12
N GLY A 186 22.78 17.80 -27.31
CA GLY A 186 21.35 17.55 -27.53
C GLY A 186 20.44 18.56 -26.81
N PRO A 187 19.54 18.12 -25.91
CA PRO A 187 18.61 19.01 -25.20
C PRO A 187 19.31 20.11 -24.39
N GLU A 188 20.54 19.89 -23.97
CA GLU A 188 21.31 20.87 -23.19
C GLU A 188 21.66 22.12 -24.01
N LYS A 189 21.70 22.01 -25.35
CA LYS A 189 22.06 23.11 -26.27
C LYS A 189 23.31 23.86 -25.79
N TYR A 190 24.31 23.10 -25.36
CA TYR A 190 25.52 23.62 -24.72
C TYR A 190 26.30 24.52 -25.68
N THR A 191 26.66 25.71 -25.20
CA THR A 191 27.42 26.73 -25.94
C THR A 191 28.72 27.12 -25.22
N GLY A 192 29.09 26.40 -24.17
CA GLY A 192 30.31 26.67 -23.40
C GLY A 192 31.58 26.23 -24.14
N SER A 193 32.71 26.80 -23.75
CA SER A 193 34.00 26.54 -24.40
C SER A 193 34.63 25.19 -24.04
N ASN A 194 34.22 24.55 -22.93
CA ASN A 194 34.81 23.30 -22.45
C ASN A 194 34.05 22.04 -22.94
N VAL A 195 33.79 21.97 -24.25
CA VAL A 195 33.16 20.78 -24.87
C VAL A 195 34.00 19.53 -24.64
N PHE A 196 35.33 19.65 -24.72
CA PHE A 196 36.25 18.56 -24.49
C PHE A 196 36.08 17.91 -23.12
N GLY A 197 36.17 18.72 -22.05
CA GLY A 197 36.09 18.20 -20.68
C GLY A 197 34.76 17.51 -20.43
N LYS A 198 33.68 18.04 -21.01
CA LYS A 198 32.35 17.44 -20.91
C LYS A 198 32.24 16.12 -21.67
N LEU A 199 32.75 16.03 -22.91
CA LEU A 199 32.82 14.78 -23.66
C LEU A 199 33.62 13.71 -22.90
N ARG A 200 34.79 14.09 -22.38
CA ARG A 200 35.62 13.20 -21.55
C ARG A 200 34.85 12.68 -20.35
N LYS A 201 34.17 13.57 -19.61
CA LYS A 201 33.34 13.20 -18.46
C LYS A 201 32.22 12.21 -18.84
N CYS A 202 31.53 12.41 -19.96
CA CYS A 202 30.49 11.50 -20.45
C CYS A 202 31.05 10.10 -20.76
N VAL A 203 32.22 10.03 -21.42
CA VAL A 203 32.87 8.77 -21.77
C VAL A 203 33.41 8.05 -20.52
N GLU A 204 33.96 8.78 -19.54
CA GLU A 204 34.38 8.23 -18.25
C GLU A 204 33.19 7.63 -17.49
N LEU A 205 32.04 8.32 -17.46
CA LEU A 205 30.82 7.81 -16.84
C LEU A 205 30.33 6.54 -17.53
N LEU A 206 30.34 6.50 -18.88
CA LEU A 206 30.01 5.30 -19.63
C LEU A 206 30.97 4.14 -19.30
N LYS A 207 32.28 4.43 -19.21
CA LYS A 207 33.31 3.46 -18.83
C LYS A 207 33.05 2.87 -17.45
N ALA A 208 32.75 3.72 -16.47
CA ALA A 208 32.49 3.31 -15.09
C ALA A 208 31.24 2.41 -14.98
N GLN A 209 30.16 2.73 -15.69
CA GLN A 209 28.89 1.98 -15.59
C GLN A 209 28.95 0.60 -16.24
N VAL A 210 29.74 0.41 -17.31
CA VAL A 210 29.91 -0.90 -17.97
C VAL A 210 30.93 -1.78 -17.24
N SER A 211 31.84 -1.19 -16.46
CA SER A 211 32.89 -1.94 -15.76
C SER A 211 32.46 -2.44 -14.37
N LEU A 212 31.23 -2.12 -13.95
CA LEU A 212 30.57 -2.63 -12.74
C LEU A 212 29.82 -3.92 -13.06
#